data_AF-A0A1V1P0H8-F1
#
_entry.id   AF-A0A1V1P0H8-F1
#
_cell.length_a   1.000
_cell.length_b   1.000
_cell.length_c   1.000
_cell.angle_alpha   90.00
_cell.angle_beta   90.00
_cell.angle_gamma   90.00
#
_symmetry.space_group_name_H-M   'P 1'
#
loop_
_entity.id
_entity.type
_entity.pdbx_description
1 polymer ?
#
loop_
_entity_poly.entity_id
_entity_poly.type
_entity_poly.pdbx_seq_one_letter_code
_entity_poly.pdbx_strand_id
1 'polypeptide(L)'
;MRLAIGEAHRRYTRRINFREGWRGHLWQGRFSSFIMDEKYLLACTRYIELNPVNAGLVKKPEDWPWSSPSAHIKGDNDVLVNASPLLLMVQKEWSDFLSKYPGESDIELFRKHERTGRPLGEEQFVEKIETQLNRSLELKSWQKKKNRYSVPRFVVSPDLSPDLQSYY
;
A
#
# COMPACT_ATOMS: atom_id res chain seq x y z
N MET A 1 -3.01 -13.40 12.40
CA MET A 1 -1.81 -12.58 12.11
C MET A 1 -1.69 -11.31 12.97
N ARG A 2 -2.69 -10.39 12.94
CA ARG A 2 -2.65 -9.12 13.71
C ARG A 2 -2.34 -9.26 15.21
N LEU A 3 -2.87 -10.28 15.88
CA LEU A 3 -2.63 -10.52 17.31
C LEU A 3 -1.19 -10.97 17.59
N ALA A 4 -0.64 -11.85 16.76
CA ALA A 4 0.73 -12.34 16.91
C ALA A 4 1.76 -11.21 16.73
N ILE A 5 1.60 -10.38 15.69
CA ILE A 5 2.48 -9.24 15.43
C ILE A 5 2.34 -8.18 16.53
N GLY A 6 1.11 -7.89 16.97
CA GLY A 6 0.87 -6.98 18.09
C GLY A 6 1.56 -7.42 19.37
N GLU A 7 1.54 -8.72 19.67
CA GLU A 7 2.23 -9.27 20.84
C GLU A 7 3.75 -9.22 20.70
N ALA A 8 4.29 -9.54 19.52
CA ALA A 8 5.72 -9.41 19.24
C ALA A 8 6.20 -7.96 19.42
N HIS A 9 5.47 -6.99 18.85
CA HIS A 9 5.74 -5.56 19.02
C HIS A 9 5.74 -5.17 20.49
N ARG A 10 4.73 -5.60 21.25
CA ARG A 10 4.60 -5.30 22.70
C ARG A 10 5.79 -5.84 23.50
N ARG A 11 6.16 -7.10 23.29
CA ARG A 11 7.27 -7.75 23.99
C ARG A 11 8.61 -7.07 23.66
N TYR A 12 8.83 -6.75 22.40
CA TYR A 12 10.04 -6.08 21.96
C TYR A 12 10.15 -4.66 22.51
N THR A 13 9.09 -3.85 22.40
CA THR A 13 9.03 -2.50 22.99
C THR A 13 9.32 -2.54 24.49
N ARG A 14 8.70 -3.47 25.22
CA ARG A 14 8.94 -3.64 26.65
C ARG A 14 10.41 -3.94 26.94
N ARG A 15 11.01 -4.88 26.20
CA ARG A 15 12.43 -5.26 26.38
C ARG A 15 13.36 -4.07 26.15
N ILE A 16 13.17 -3.33 25.06
CA ILE A 16 14.01 -2.18 24.72
C ILE A 16 13.82 -1.05 25.73
N ASN A 17 12.58 -0.71 26.09
CA ASN A 17 12.31 0.34 27.08
C ASN A 17 12.96 0.03 28.43
N PHE A 18 12.91 -1.23 28.90
CA PHE A 18 13.61 -1.61 30.13
C PHE A 18 15.13 -1.55 29.99
N ARG A 19 15.69 -1.97 28.85
CA ARG A 19 17.13 -1.94 28.60
C ARG A 19 17.68 -0.51 28.55
N GLU A 20 16.96 0.39 27.91
CA GLU A 20 17.39 1.78 27.65
C GLU A 20 16.88 2.79 28.69
N GLY A 21 16.04 2.36 29.65
CA GLY A 21 15.38 3.26 30.59
C GLY A 21 14.33 4.19 29.96
N TRP A 22 13.86 3.88 28.75
CA TRP A 22 12.89 4.68 28.01
C TRP A 22 11.45 4.40 28.42
N ARG A 23 10.54 5.32 28.04
CA ARG A 23 9.10 5.17 28.20
C ARG A 23 8.39 5.56 26.90
N GLY A 24 7.24 4.94 26.64
CA GLY A 24 6.40 5.25 25.49
C GLY A 24 6.44 4.19 24.38
N HIS A 25 5.92 4.57 23.21
CA HIS A 25 5.84 3.73 22.02
C HIS A 25 7.17 3.69 21.27
N LEU A 26 7.62 2.49 20.90
CA LEU A 26 8.82 2.31 20.07
C LEU A 26 8.50 2.33 18.56
N TRP A 27 7.31 1.90 18.18
CA TRP A 27 6.90 1.76 16.78
C TRP A 27 6.12 2.99 16.32
N GLN A 28 6.40 3.49 15.11
CA GLN A 28 5.71 4.66 14.54
C GLN A 28 4.24 4.39 14.16
N GLY A 29 3.84 3.13 14.00
CA GLY A 29 2.52 2.79 13.53
C GLY A 29 2.11 1.34 13.81
N ARG A 30 0.89 1.01 13.40
CA ARG A 30 0.39 -0.36 13.44
C ARG A 30 0.91 -1.11 12.22
N PHE A 31 1.10 -2.42 12.37
CA PHE A 31 1.37 -3.30 11.24
C PHE A 31 0.25 -3.20 10.19
N SER A 32 0.67 -3.06 8.94
CA SER A 32 -0.12 -2.95 7.72
C SER A 32 0.19 -4.15 6.82
N SER A 33 -0.79 -4.60 6.04
CA SER A 33 -0.62 -5.69 5.07
C SER A 33 -1.64 -5.55 3.96
N PHE A 34 -1.24 -5.82 2.73
CA PHE A 34 -2.12 -5.88 1.57
C PHE A 34 -1.64 -6.98 0.62
N ILE A 35 -2.55 -7.46 -0.21
CA ILE A 35 -2.28 -8.52 -1.20
C ILE A 35 -1.71 -7.87 -2.46
N MET A 36 -0.76 -8.55 -3.11
CA MET A 36 -0.13 -8.07 -4.34
C MET A 36 -0.18 -9.15 -5.42
N ASP A 37 -0.25 -8.77 -6.68
CA ASP A 37 0.06 -9.69 -7.79
C ASP A 37 1.58 -9.93 -7.94
N GLU A 38 1.97 -10.80 -8.85
CA GLU A 38 3.38 -11.16 -9.07
C GLU A 38 4.25 -9.98 -9.52
N LYS A 39 3.71 -9.09 -10.36
CA LYS A 39 4.43 -7.92 -10.86
C LYS A 39 4.80 -6.99 -9.70
N TYR A 40 3.83 -6.68 -8.84
CA TYR A 40 4.06 -5.80 -7.69
C TYR A 40 4.81 -6.51 -6.57
N LEU A 41 4.69 -7.84 -6.44
CA LEU A 41 5.53 -8.64 -5.56
C LEU A 41 7.01 -8.47 -5.93
N LEU A 42 7.38 -8.65 -7.20
CA LEU A 42 8.76 -8.49 -7.65
C LEU A 42 9.26 -7.05 -7.46
N ALA A 43 8.43 -6.04 -7.74
CA ALA A 43 8.78 -4.64 -7.47
C ALA A 43 8.99 -4.37 -5.96
N CYS A 44 8.14 -4.93 -5.10
CA CYS A 44 8.24 -4.80 -3.65
C CYS A 44 9.48 -5.52 -3.10
N THR A 45 9.81 -6.70 -3.62
CA THR A 45 11.05 -7.41 -3.28
C THR A 45 12.29 -6.54 -3.57
N ARG A 46 12.37 -5.92 -4.76
CA ARG A 46 13.47 -5.01 -5.09
C ARG A 46 13.52 -3.82 -4.14
N TYR A 47 12.37 -3.21 -3.85
CA TYR A 47 12.29 -2.13 -2.88
C TYR A 47 12.87 -2.53 -1.53
N ILE A 48 12.44 -3.67 -0.97
CA ILE A 48 12.87 -4.16 0.35
C ILE A 48 14.38 -4.43 0.37
N GLU A 49 14.91 -5.13 -0.62
CA GLU A 49 16.33 -5.51 -0.65
C GLU A 49 17.27 -4.34 -0.96
N LEU A 50 16.78 -3.32 -1.67
CA LEU A 50 17.56 -2.10 -1.95
C LEU A 50 17.46 -1.06 -0.83
N ASN A 51 16.52 -1.19 0.12
CA ASN A 51 16.33 -0.21 1.20
C ASN A 51 17.60 0.07 2.03
N PRO A 52 18.41 -0.93 2.44
CA PRO A 52 19.65 -0.66 3.17
C PRO A 52 20.65 0.20 2.37
N VAL A 53 20.72 -0.01 1.06
CA VAL A 53 21.57 0.81 0.16
C VAL A 53 20.99 2.22 0.03
N ASN A 54 19.69 2.36 -0.18
CA ASN A 54 19.03 3.67 -0.29
C ASN A 54 19.12 4.49 0.99
N ALA A 55 19.10 3.82 2.14
CA ALA A 55 19.29 4.43 3.45
C ALA A 55 20.75 4.79 3.76
N GLY A 56 21.70 4.45 2.87
CA GLY A 56 23.12 4.71 3.04
C GLY A 56 23.80 3.83 4.10
N LEU A 57 23.18 2.71 4.49
CA LEU A 57 23.70 1.81 5.53
C LEU A 57 24.81 0.90 4.99
N VAL A 58 24.69 0.50 3.73
CA VAL A 58 25.64 -0.38 3.03
C VAL A 58 25.82 0.05 1.58
N LYS A 59 26.91 -0.38 0.94
CA LYS A 59 27.17 -0.08 -0.49
C LYS A 59 26.49 -1.07 -1.42
N LYS A 60 26.34 -2.33 -0.99
CA LYS A 60 25.68 -3.37 -1.77
C LYS A 60 24.58 -4.06 -0.95
N PRO A 61 23.51 -4.55 -1.59
CA PRO A 61 22.41 -5.23 -0.88
C PRO A 61 22.87 -6.43 -0.05
N GLU A 62 23.76 -7.27 -0.60
CA GLU A 62 24.28 -8.48 0.06
C GLU A 62 25.12 -8.20 1.31
N ASP A 63 25.61 -6.96 1.48
CA ASP A 63 26.37 -6.56 2.66
C ASP A 63 25.46 -6.34 3.88
N TRP A 64 24.13 -6.29 3.71
CA TRP A 64 23.19 -6.14 4.82
C TRP A 64 22.76 -7.51 5.38
N PRO A 65 23.26 -7.92 6.57
CA PRO A 65 23.05 -9.27 7.10
C PRO A 65 21.61 -9.50 7.61
N TRP A 66 20.81 -8.45 7.71
CA TRP A 66 19.44 -8.50 8.25
C TRP A 66 18.38 -8.53 7.14
N SER A 67 18.72 -9.01 5.95
CA SER A 67 17.81 -9.17 4.81
C SER A 67 18.20 -10.35 3.92
N SER A 68 17.34 -10.68 2.94
CA SER A 68 17.48 -11.82 2.03
C SER A 68 18.38 -11.70 0.78
N PRO A 69 18.94 -10.55 0.35
CA PRO A 69 19.65 -10.47 -0.93
C PRO A 69 20.90 -11.36 -0.97
N SER A 70 21.61 -11.56 0.15
CA SER A 70 22.73 -12.52 0.19
C SER A 70 22.27 -13.95 -0.13
N ALA A 71 21.11 -14.38 0.39
CA ALA A 71 20.57 -15.72 0.13
C ALA A 71 20.20 -15.88 -1.34
N HIS A 72 19.51 -14.88 -1.92
CA HIS A 72 19.13 -14.91 -3.33
C HIS A 72 20.32 -14.82 -4.29
N ILE A 73 21.34 -14.01 -4.01
CA ILE A 73 22.55 -13.89 -4.84
C ILE A 73 23.36 -15.18 -4.84
N LYS A 74 23.45 -15.86 -3.68
CA LYS A 74 24.16 -17.14 -3.58
C LYS A 74 23.34 -18.33 -4.08
N GLY A 75 22.03 -18.15 -4.25
CA GLY A 75 21.11 -19.24 -4.54
C GLY A 75 20.97 -20.24 -3.39
N ASP A 76 21.31 -19.84 -2.16
CA ASP A 76 21.35 -20.71 -1.00
C ASP A 76 20.34 -20.25 0.05
N ASN A 77 19.63 -21.20 0.64
CA ASN A 77 18.68 -20.92 1.71
C ASN A 77 19.43 -20.73 3.02
N ASP A 78 18.97 -19.79 3.86
CA ASP A 78 19.46 -19.66 5.22
C ASP A 78 18.39 -20.09 6.24
N VAL A 79 18.71 -20.00 7.54
CA VAL A 79 17.82 -20.39 8.65
C VAL A 79 16.46 -19.66 8.62
N LEU A 80 16.42 -18.46 8.03
CA LEU A 80 15.25 -17.58 8.00
C LEU A 80 14.66 -17.39 6.59
N VAL A 81 15.44 -17.65 5.54
CA VAL A 81 15.10 -17.35 4.15
C VAL A 81 15.06 -18.61 3.28
N ASN A 82 13.91 -18.83 2.64
CA ASN A 82 13.78 -19.74 1.51
C ASN A 82 13.80 -18.91 0.21
N ALA A 83 14.92 -18.93 -0.49
CA ALA A 83 15.17 -18.14 -1.70
C ALA A 83 14.48 -18.73 -2.94
N SER A 84 14.20 -20.04 -2.96
CA SER A 84 13.73 -20.75 -4.16
C SER A 84 12.47 -20.16 -4.82
N PRO A 85 11.39 -19.77 -4.10
CA PRO A 85 10.18 -19.26 -4.74
C PRO A 85 10.42 -18.02 -5.60
N LEU A 86 11.23 -17.07 -5.12
CA LEU A 86 11.51 -15.85 -5.86
C LEU A 86 12.53 -16.07 -6.99
N LEU A 87 13.52 -16.94 -6.76
CA LEU A 87 14.48 -17.31 -7.82
C LEU A 87 13.78 -17.95 -9.03
N LEU A 88 12.80 -18.82 -8.78
CA LEU A 88 11.98 -19.46 -9.83
C LEU A 88 11.10 -18.45 -10.60
N MET A 89 10.67 -17.37 -9.96
CA MET A 89 9.89 -16.31 -10.61
C MET A 89 10.76 -15.39 -11.48
N VAL A 90 11.97 -15.05 -11.02
CA VAL A 90 12.84 -14.08 -11.70
C VAL A 90 13.55 -14.67 -12.92
N GLN A 91 13.98 -15.95 -12.84
CA GLN A 91 14.65 -16.69 -13.92
C GLN A 91 15.86 -15.95 -14.55
N LYS A 92 16.55 -15.15 -13.74
CA LYS A 92 17.72 -14.34 -14.13
C LYS A 92 18.66 -14.22 -12.94
N GLU A 93 19.88 -13.76 -13.20
CA GLU A 93 20.81 -13.38 -12.14
C GLU A 93 20.17 -12.35 -11.20
N TRP A 94 20.33 -12.58 -9.90
CA TRP A 94 19.67 -11.74 -8.89
C TRP A 94 20.22 -10.32 -8.88
N SER A 95 21.51 -10.15 -9.17
CA SER A 95 22.16 -8.85 -9.36
C SER A 95 21.51 -8.04 -10.49
N ASP A 96 21.22 -8.69 -11.63
CA ASP A 96 20.53 -8.05 -12.76
C ASP A 96 19.10 -7.68 -12.41
N PHE A 97 18.42 -8.52 -11.63
CA PHE A 97 17.10 -8.20 -11.10
C PHE A 97 17.12 -6.96 -10.21
N LEU A 98 18.08 -6.87 -9.29
CA LEU A 98 18.22 -5.73 -8.38
C LEU A 98 18.74 -4.45 -9.05
N SER A 99 19.36 -4.54 -10.23
CA SER A 99 19.79 -3.37 -11.01
C SER A 99 18.62 -2.43 -11.39
N LYS A 100 17.40 -2.96 -11.41
CA LYS A 100 16.19 -2.20 -11.73
C LYS A 100 15.54 -1.65 -10.47
N TYR A 101 15.71 -0.35 -10.22
CA TYR A 101 15.01 0.31 -9.13
C TYR A 101 13.49 0.35 -9.39
N PRO A 102 12.63 0.09 -8.38
CA PRO A 102 11.20 0.40 -8.48
C PRO A 102 11.00 1.88 -8.81
N GLY A 103 10.11 2.24 -9.73
CA GLY A 103 9.88 3.65 -10.04
C GLY A 103 9.34 4.40 -8.81
N GLU A 104 9.51 5.73 -8.74
CA GLU A 104 8.84 6.55 -7.71
C GLU A 104 7.32 6.29 -7.67
N SER A 105 6.73 5.98 -8.83
CA SER A 105 5.34 5.55 -8.97
C SER A 105 5.01 4.28 -8.18
N ASP A 106 5.91 3.29 -8.15
CA ASP A 106 5.69 2.02 -7.44
C ASP A 106 5.70 2.23 -5.93
N ILE A 107 6.63 3.06 -5.43
CA ILE A 107 6.73 3.40 -4.01
C ILE A 107 5.46 4.12 -3.54
N GLU A 108 4.95 5.06 -4.33
CA GLU A 108 3.70 5.75 -4.00
C GLU A 108 2.49 4.80 -4.01
N LEU A 109 2.46 3.83 -4.93
CA LEU A 109 1.46 2.76 -4.91
C LEU A 109 1.56 1.91 -3.64
N PHE A 110 2.76 1.50 -3.22
CA PHE A 110 2.93 0.75 -1.98
C PHE A 110 2.40 1.52 -0.77
N ARG A 111 2.74 2.80 -0.63
CA ARG A 111 2.23 3.65 0.48
C ARG A 111 0.71 3.80 0.44
N LYS A 112 0.13 3.98 -0.74
CA LYS A 112 -1.33 4.07 -0.91
C LYS A 112 -2.03 2.78 -0.47
N HIS A 113 -1.50 1.63 -0.87
CA HIS A 113 -2.09 0.33 -0.57
C HIS A 113 -1.81 -0.11 0.87
N GLU A 114 -0.69 0.28 1.44
CA GLU A 114 -0.39 0.14 2.87
C GLU A 114 -1.45 0.84 3.73
N ARG A 115 -1.81 2.08 3.39
CA ARG A 115 -2.81 2.87 4.11
C ARG A 115 -4.22 2.31 4.00
N THR A 116 -4.56 1.75 2.85
CA THR A 116 -5.94 1.30 2.54
C THR A 116 -6.16 -0.19 2.82
N GLY A 117 -5.10 -1.00 2.85
CA GLY A 117 -5.15 -2.46 2.97
C GLY A 117 -5.72 -3.16 1.72
N ARG A 118 -5.91 -2.44 0.61
CA ARG A 118 -6.54 -2.98 -0.60
C ARG A 118 -5.54 -3.72 -1.49
N PRO A 119 -5.95 -4.76 -2.23
CA PRO A 119 -5.05 -5.46 -3.13
C PRO A 119 -4.43 -4.52 -4.16
N LEU A 120 -3.16 -4.76 -4.49
CA LEU A 120 -2.41 -4.06 -5.53
C LEU A 120 -2.12 -5.04 -6.65
N GLY A 121 -2.76 -4.86 -7.81
CA GLY A 121 -2.57 -5.74 -8.95
C GLY A 121 -3.32 -5.28 -10.17
N GLU A 122 -3.17 -6.03 -11.26
CA GLU A 122 -3.99 -5.87 -12.46
C GLU A 122 -5.49 -6.10 -12.16
N GLU A 123 -6.36 -5.56 -13.01
CA GLU A 123 -7.82 -5.60 -12.81
C GLU A 123 -8.34 -7.03 -12.65
N GLN A 124 -7.90 -7.94 -13.52
CA GLN A 124 -8.24 -9.38 -13.46
C GLN A 124 -7.81 -10.03 -12.15
N PHE A 125 -6.69 -9.59 -11.57
CA PHE A 125 -6.23 -10.08 -10.27
C PHE A 125 -7.17 -9.63 -9.15
N VAL A 126 -7.58 -8.36 -9.16
CA VAL A 126 -8.51 -7.82 -8.16
C VAL A 126 -9.88 -8.50 -8.26
N GLU A 127 -10.44 -8.64 -9.47
CA GLU A 127 -11.71 -9.34 -9.71
C GLU A 127 -11.69 -10.79 -9.20
N LYS A 128 -10.57 -11.50 -9.42
CA LYS A 128 -10.38 -12.86 -8.91
C LYS A 128 -10.44 -12.89 -7.38
N ILE A 129 -9.78 -11.96 -6.70
CA ILE A 129 -9.78 -11.87 -5.24
C ILE A 129 -11.18 -11.48 -4.73
N GLU A 130 -11.87 -10.55 -5.39
CA GLU A 130 -13.25 -10.18 -5.05
C GLU A 130 -14.20 -11.38 -5.11
N THR A 131 -14.08 -12.16 -6.19
CA THR A 131 -14.88 -13.38 -6.41
C THR A 131 -14.61 -14.43 -5.34
N GLN A 132 -13.32 -14.68 -5.02
CA GLN A 132 -12.93 -15.65 -3.99
C GLN A 132 -13.38 -15.23 -2.59
N LEU A 133 -13.35 -13.93 -2.28
CA LEU A 133 -13.74 -13.40 -0.98
C LEU A 133 -15.23 -13.08 -0.87
N ASN A 134 -15.98 -13.13 -1.98
CA ASN A 134 -17.36 -12.68 -2.10
C ASN A 134 -17.57 -11.26 -1.54
N ARG A 135 -16.65 -10.34 -1.86
CA ARG A 135 -16.64 -8.96 -1.35
C ARG A 135 -16.10 -7.99 -2.41
N SER A 136 -16.69 -6.80 -2.49
CA SER A 136 -16.16 -5.71 -3.30
C SER A 136 -14.96 -5.04 -2.62
N LEU A 137 -13.87 -4.94 -3.36
CA LEU A 137 -12.55 -4.39 -3.02
C LEU A 137 -12.22 -3.16 -3.90
N GLU A 138 -12.98 -2.94 -4.98
CA GLU A 138 -12.92 -1.73 -5.80
C GLU A 138 -13.17 -0.44 -5.02
N LEU A 139 -12.48 0.64 -5.42
CA LEU A 139 -12.79 1.97 -4.93
C LEU A 139 -14.12 2.37 -5.56
N LYS A 140 -15.23 2.21 -4.83
CA LYS A 140 -16.44 2.96 -5.15
C LYS A 140 -16.07 4.43 -5.13
N SER A 141 -15.87 5.00 -6.32
CA SER A 141 -15.79 6.43 -6.50
C SER A 141 -17.04 7.01 -5.85
N TRP A 142 -16.87 8.04 -5.04
CA TRP A 142 -18.00 8.74 -4.46
C TRP A 142 -18.84 9.27 -5.63
N GLN A 143 -19.95 8.60 -5.93
CA GLN A 143 -20.92 9.14 -6.87
C GLN A 143 -21.68 10.23 -6.14
N LYS A 144 -21.40 11.49 -6.52
CA LYS A 144 -22.16 12.67 -6.09
C LYS A 144 -23.64 12.37 -6.36
N LYS A 145 -24.45 12.16 -5.32
CA LYS A 145 -25.91 11.99 -5.48
C LYS A 145 -26.41 13.19 -6.27
N LYS A 146 -26.91 13.00 -7.50
CA LYS A 146 -27.59 14.06 -8.26
C LYS A 146 -28.72 14.60 -7.37
N ASN A 147 -28.70 15.90 -7.11
CA ASN A 147 -29.74 16.59 -6.34
C ASN A 147 -31.12 16.23 -6.92
N ARG A 148 -31.99 15.67 -6.08
CA ARG A 148 -33.39 15.33 -6.45
C ARG A 148 -34.33 16.55 -6.46
N TYR A 149 -33.80 17.75 -6.27
CA TYR A 149 -34.58 18.98 -6.34
C TYR A 149 -34.44 19.59 -7.73
N SER A 150 -35.22 19.11 -8.68
CA SER A 150 -35.57 19.90 -9.86
C SER A 150 -36.52 21.00 -9.38
N VAL A 151 -36.04 22.24 -9.31
CA VAL A 151 -36.90 23.39 -9.04
C VAL A 151 -37.89 23.49 -10.20
N PRO A 152 -39.22 23.51 -9.99
CA PRO A 152 -40.16 23.72 -11.07
C PRO A 152 -39.89 25.09 -11.68
N ARG A 153 -39.70 25.13 -12.99
CA ARG A 153 -39.57 26.37 -13.75
C ARG A 153 -40.95 27.02 -13.72
N PHE A 154 -41.15 28.03 -12.88
CA PHE A 154 -42.36 28.85 -12.93
C PHE A 154 -42.40 29.52 -14.30
N VAL A 155 -43.39 29.15 -15.11
CA VAL A 155 -43.73 29.86 -16.35
C VAL A 155 -44.44 31.13 -15.92
N VAL A 156 -43.79 32.28 -16.13
CA VAL A 156 -44.43 33.57 -15.93
C VAL A 156 -45.27 33.84 -17.18
N SER A 157 -46.59 33.82 -17.04
CA SER A 157 -47.52 34.25 -18.10
C SER A 157 -47.37 35.75 -18.34
N PRO A 158 -47.26 36.23 -19.60
CA PRO A 158 -47.13 37.64 -19.91
C PRO A 158 -48.50 38.26 -20.17
N ASP A 159 -49.31 38.42 -19.13
CA ASP A 159 -50.53 39.21 -19.19
C ASP A 159 -50.91 39.74 -17.80
N LEU A 160 -50.56 41.00 -17.55
CA LEU A 160 -51.45 42.02 -16.98
C LEU A 160 -50.68 43.36 -16.89
N SER A 161 -51.26 44.35 -17.58
CA SER A 161 -50.83 45.74 -17.73
C SER A 161 -50.82 46.50 -16.39
N PRO A 162 -50.08 47.62 -16.26
CA PRO A 162 -49.69 48.21 -15.00
C PRO A 162 -50.74 49.20 -14.51
N ASP A 163 -51.05 49.16 -13.22
CA ASP A 163 -51.49 50.33 -12.47
C ASP A 163 -51.45 50.00 -10.98
N LEU A 164 -50.62 50.72 -10.24
CA LEU A 164 -51.09 51.60 -9.15
C LEU A 164 -49.88 52.24 -8.46
N GLN A 165 -49.91 53.57 -8.50
CA GLN A 165 -49.12 54.49 -7.70
C GLN A 165 -49.41 54.31 -6.20
N SER A 166 -48.45 54.77 -5.37
CA SER A 166 -48.51 54.92 -3.89
C SER A 166 -48.58 53.58 -3.14
N TYR A 167 -47.76 53.32 -2.12
CA TYR A 167 -47.43 54.15 -0.98
C TYR A 167 -45.95 53.98 -0.57
N TYR A 168 -45.43 55.04 0.04
CA TYR A 168 -44.28 55.15 0.94
C TYR A 168 -43.60 53.85 1.40
#